data_AF-A0AAU4AEF4-F1
#
_entry.id   AF-A0AAU4AEF4-F1
#
_cell.length_a   1.000
_cell.length_b   1.000
_cell.length_c   1.000
_cell.angle_alpha   90.00
_cell.angle_beta   90.00
_cell.angle_gamma   90.00
#
_symmetry.space_group_name_H-M   'P 1'
#
loop_
_entity.id
_entity.type
_entity.pdbx_description
1 polymer ?
#
loop_
_entity_poly.entity_id
_entity_poly.type
_entity_poly.pdbx_seq_one_letter_code
_entity_poly.pdbx_strand_id
1 'polypeptide(L)'
;MPLVNIHLVLGDTVSMICPARVVEDRADGLLLWIAPGTPVWRAELPPGTHLRDLPPGGSYPLRASRWRRGGALILQPAGAGHAVWWTFTEEQEFRGWYVNLESRTRAGADVRVTDQELDITVAPDRVWQWKDEESFAAKTGHPVYWTAAEAEAIRAEGVRVTGLVESASYPFDGTRCDFRPPAAWPLPDLPELPLGRVTAPSGVLVLGKAGWIDHRRDGAPLWSERALAVAAAGGGHVHDGEPAEPATWGYEAIAVPAAADRPLPVRARTAPSPFDDEPVISTLEVSLGLPWDHAAHGPGPVPLGDLPVDRCGMVLGDARALDGFAGLSGESVDGLADVRYWGGHAEEAHAVFGGEPVSGAGDRGFLDLPLAEAEALAGRMADWVREGAGRGLMVSVDAHTDYHRFQRAGWGHPLLAGVVEVGGCRVLGLGWDGGDHSMRHRGERAYGQVYPVTLEERAGEAVLCWTIPPYEAGAEA
;
A
#
# COMPACT_ATOMS: atom_id res chain seq x y z
N MET A 1 16.44 -12.49 15.52
CA MET A 1 15.36 -13.44 15.19
C MET A 1 14.53 -12.85 14.07
N PRO A 2 14.09 -13.68 13.10
CA PRO A 2 13.38 -13.19 11.93
C PRO A 2 12.02 -12.60 12.32
N LEU A 3 11.57 -11.63 11.53
CA LEU A 3 10.23 -11.09 11.57
C LEU A 3 9.40 -11.74 10.45
N VAL A 4 8.10 -11.83 10.70
CA VAL A 4 7.09 -12.23 9.72
C VAL A 4 5.98 -11.20 9.73
N ASN A 5 5.43 -10.83 8.58
CA ASN A 5 4.22 -10.02 8.56
C ASN A 5 2.98 -10.92 8.56
N ILE A 6 2.07 -10.65 9.49
CA ILE A 6 0.73 -11.22 9.52
C ILE A 6 -0.18 -10.26 8.76
N HIS A 7 -0.68 -10.70 7.61
CA HIS A 7 -1.68 -10.01 6.80
C HIS A 7 -3.06 -10.53 7.17
N LEU A 8 -3.78 -9.80 8.03
CA LEU A 8 -5.18 -10.09 8.32
C LEU A 8 -6.04 -9.62 7.16
N VAL A 9 -6.90 -10.48 6.64
CA VAL A 9 -7.65 -10.20 5.41
C VAL A 9 -9.15 -10.49 5.54
N LEU A 10 -9.94 -9.69 4.84
CA LEU A 10 -11.38 -9.86 4.66
C LEU A 10 -11.63 -10.12 3.16
N GLY A 11 -11.80 -11.39 2.80
CA GLY A 11 -11.71 -11.82 1.40
C GLY A 11 -10.33 -11.50 0.82
N ASP A 12 -10.29 -10.69 -0.24
CA ASP A 12 -9.05 -10.27 -0.87
C ASP A 12 -8.44 -8.99 -0.25
N THR A 13 -9.24 -8.22 0.51
CA THR A 13 -8.80 -6.95 1.11
C THR A 13 -7.98 -7.18 2.37
N VAL A 14 -6.81 -6.54 2.47
CA VAL A 14 -5.99 -6.51 3.68
C VAL A 14 -6.60 -5.51 4.67
N SER A 15 -6.88 -5.96 5.90
CA SER A 15 -7.39 -5.12 6.97
C SER A 15 -6.33 -4.72 7.99
N MET A 16 -5.25 -5.50 8.10
CA MET A 16 -4.13 -5.19 8.95
C MET A 16 -2.87 -5.90 8.46
N ILE A 17 -1.73 -5.21 8.54
CA ILE A 17 -0.40 -5.82 8.38
C ILE A 17 0.35 -5.60 9.69
N CYS A 18 0.63 -6.70 10.40
CA CYS A 18 1.27 -6.66 11.70
C CYS A 18 2.56 -7.49 11.68
N PRO A 19 3.73 -6.87 11.94
CA PRO A 19 4.96 -7.61 12.07
C PRO A 19 4.95 -8.37 13.40
N ALA A 20 5.26 -9.66 13.35
CA ALA A 20 5.42 -10.51 14.51
C ALA A 20 6.82 -11.12 14.51
N ARG A 21 7.38 -11.29 15.71
CA ARG A 21 8.67 -11.95 15.87
C ARG A 21 8.49 -13.46 15.93
N VAL A 22 9.27 -14.19 15.14
CA VAL A 22 9.28 -15.65 15.19
C VAL A 22 10.02 -16.09 16.46
N VAL A 23 9.30 -16.74 17.37
CA VAL A 23 9.85 -17.34 18.59
C VAL A 23 10.30 -18.77 18.30
N GLU A 24 9.46 -19.54 17.61
CA GLU A 24 9.76 -20.89 17.13
C GLU A 24 9.13 -21.11 15.75
N ASP A 25 9.87 -21.75 14.85
CA ASP A 25 9.40 -22.19 13.54
C ASP A 25 9.75 -23.68 13.41
N ARG A 26 8.73 -24.53 13.40
CA ARG A 26 8.86 -25.99 13.44
C ARG A 26 7.86 -26.64 12.49
N ALA A 27 8.10 -27.91 12.17
CA ALA A 27 7.21 -28.66 11.29
C ALA A 27 5.77 -28.81 11.81
N ASP A 28 5.58 -28.74 13.13
CA ASP A 28 4.27 -28.83 13.80
C ASP A 28 3.57 -27.48 13.98
N GLY A 29 4.24 -26.36 13.68
CA GLY A 29 3.63 -25.04 13.70
C GLY A 29 4.60 -23.89 13.94
N LEU A 30 4.03 -22.70 13.97
CA LEU A 30 4.73 -21.43 14.16
C LEU A 30 4.32 -20.81 15.50
N LEU A 31 5.29 -20.33 16.27
CA LEU A 31 5.09 -19.59 17.50
C LEU A 31 5.58 -18.16 17.31
N LEU A 32 4.67 -17.20 17.41
CA LEU A 32 4.90 -15.80 17.11
C LEU A 32 4.71 -14.92 18.35
N TRP A 33 5.42 -13.81 18.40
CA TRP A 33 5.28 -12.80 19.44
C TRP A 33 4.96 -11.43 18.84
N ILE A 34 3.89 -10.81 19.33
CA ILE A 34 3.54 -9.41 19.06
C ILE A 34 3.61 -8.64 20.38
N ALA A 35 4.49 -7.65 20.44
CA ALA A 35 4.65 -6.79 21.60
C ALA A 35 3.55 -5.71 21.65
N PRO A 36 3.15 -5.23 22.84
CA PRO A 36 2.36 -4.01 22.97
C PRO A 36 2.98 -2.85 22.17
N GLY A 37 2.15 -2.05 21.49
CA GLY A 37 2.63 -0.85 20.77
C GLY A 37 3.38 -1.12 19.46
N THR A 38 3.52 -2.39 19.03
CA THR A 38 4.09 -2.78 17.72
C THR A 38 3.45 -1.95 16.60
N PRO A 39 4.24 -1.27 15.74
CA PRO A 39 3.71 -0.54 14.58
C PRO A 39 2.97 -1.47 13.61
N VAL A 40 1.80 -1.06 13.12
CA VAL A 40 0.99 -1.85 12.18
C VAL A 40 0.37 -0.95 11.12
N TRP A 41 0.11 -1.51 9.94
CA TRP A 41 -0.90 -0.96 9.04
C TRP A 41 -2.27 -1.46 9.47
N ARG A 42 -3.27 -0.58 9.53
CA ARG A 42 -4.64 -0.95 9.89
C ARG A 42 -5.64 -0.22 8.99
N ALA A 43 -6.65 -0.94 8.51
CA ALA A 43 -7.74 -0.36 7.77
C ALA A 43 -8.47 0.70 8.60
N GLU A 44 -8.62 1.89 8.04
CA GLU A 44 -9.48 2.94 8.53
C GLU A 44 -10.92 2.61 8.13
N LEU A 45 -11.74 2.39 9.15
CA LEU A 45 -13.14 2.00 8.98
C LEU A 45 -14.04 3.21 9.20
N PRO A 46 -15.24 3.24 8.59
CA PRO A 46 -16.24 4.26 8.91
C PRO A 46 -16.51 4.29 10.43
N PRO A 47 -16.66 5.49 11.03
CA PRO A 47 -16.90 5.63 12.46
C PRO A 47 -18.03 4.72 12.97
N GLY A 48 -17.78 3.99 14.06
CA GLY A 48 -18.75 3.09 14.67
C GLY A 48 -18.93 1.74 13.97
N THR A 49 -18.16 1.44 12.93
CA THR A 49 -18.28 0.17 12.17
C THR A 49 -17.19 -0.82 12.57
N HIS A 50 -17.55 -2.09 12.78
CA HIS A 50 -16.56 -3.15 12.96
C HIS A 50 -16.16 -3.74 11.60
N LEU A 51 -14.91 -4.18 11.45
CA LEU A 51 -14.39 -4.74 10.19
C LEU A 51 -15.31 -5.83 9.59
N ARG A 52 -15.91 -6.62 10.47
CA ARG A 52 -16.76 -7.76 10.14
C ARG A 52 -18.17 -7.38 9.68
N ASP A 53 -18.60 -6.15 9.92
CA ASP A 53 -19.91 -5.64 9.52
C ASP A 53 -19.86 -5.06 8.10
N LEU A 54 -18.67 -5.00 7.52
CA LEU A 54 -18.42 -4.44 6.21
C LEU A 54 -18.68 -5.49 5.13
N PRO A 55 -19.26 -5.08 3.99
CA PRO A 55 -19.48 -5.99 2.89
C PRO A 55 -18.12 -6.51 2.36
N PRO A 56 -18.02 -7.81 2.04
CA PRO A 56 -16.82 -8.36 1.42
C PRO A 56 -16.53 -7.66 0.08
N GLY A 57 -15.26 -7.40 -0.20
CA GLY A 57 -14.83 -6.66 -1.40
C GLY A 57 -14.80 -5.14 -1.23
N GLY A 58 -15.18 -4.60 -0.07
CA GLY A 58 -14.85 -3.22 0.29
C GLY A 58 -13.34 -3.00 0.32
N SER A 59 -12.87 -1.87 -0.18
CA SER A 59 -11.50 -1.40 -0.01
C SER A 59 -11.49 -0.32 1.07
N TYR A 60 -10.66 -0.50 2.09
CA TYR A 60 -10.52 0.45 3.19
C TYR A 60 -9.07 0.94 3.21
N PRO A 61 -8.83 2.26 3.24
CA PRO A 61 -7.46 2.76 3.27
C PRO A 61 -6.75 2.25 4.52
N LEU A 62 -5.54 1.74 4.34
CA LEU A 62 -4.67 1.42 5.47
C LEU A 62 -4.11 2.72 6.04
N ARG A 63 -3.97 2.80 7.35
CA ARG A 63 -3.28 3.88 8.07
C ARG A 63 -2.24 3.31 9.01
N ALA A 64 -1.18 4.08 9.23
CA ALA A 64 -0.22 3.75 10.27
C ALA A 64 -0.94 3.76 11.62
N SER A 65 -0.69 2.74 12.42
CA SER A 65 -1.27 2.61 13.75
C SER A 65 -0.34 1.78 14.63
N ARG A 66 -0.83 1.42 15.82
CA ARG A 66 -0.12 0.53 16.74
C ARG A 66 -1.01 -0.64 17.15
N TRP A 67 -0.37 -1.74 17.50
CA TRP A 67 -1.02 -2.85 18.16
C TRP A 67 -1.64 -2.37 19.47
N ARG A 68 -2.98 -2.40 19.54
CA ARG A 68 -3.78 -1.79 20.62
C ARG A 68 -4.07 -2.75 21.78
N ARG A 69 -3.66 -4.01 21.67
CA ARG A 69 -3.81 -5.00 22.75
C ARG A 69 -2.50 -5.06 23.53
N GLY A 70 -2.55 -5.69 24.70
CA GLY A 70 -1.32 -6.11 25.37
C GLY A 70 -0.58 -7.18 24.56
N GLY A 71 0.45 -7.76 25.17
CA GLY A 71 1.30 -8.73 24.52
C GLY A 71 0.55 -9.98 24.05
N ALA A 72 0.92 -10.52 22.89
CA ALA A 72 0.33 -11.74 22.37
C ALA A 72 1.41 -12.72 21.92
N LEU A 73 1.44 -13.89 22.55
CA LEU A 73 2.17 -15.06 22.04
C LEU A 73 1.17 -15.91 21.26
N ILE A 74 1.42 -16.17 19.98
CA ILE A 74 0.45 -16.78 19.06
C ILE A 74 1.02 -18.09 18.55
N LEU A 75 0.38 -19.20 18.89
CA LEU A 75 0.63 -20.50 18.29
C LEU A 75 -0.28 -20.68 17.08
N GLN A 76 0.33 -20.99 15.94
CA GLN A 76 -0.34 -21.40 14.70
C GLN A 76 0.05 -22.85 14.40
N PRO A 77 -0.75 -23.84 14.85
CA PRO A 77 -0.46 -25.24 14.56
C PRO A 77 -0.54 -25.52 13.06
N ALA A 78 0.36 -26.36 12.56
CA ALA A 78 0.42 -26.71 11.14
C ALA A 78 -0.88 -27.40 10.70
N GLY A 79 -1.52 -26.88 9.64
CA GLY A 79 -2.74 -27.43 9.05
C GLY A 79 -4.02 -27.27 9.90
N ALA A 80 -3.97 -26.62 11.06
CA ALA A 80 -5.15 -26.38 11.89
C ALA A 80 -5.97 -25.17 11.41
N GLY A 81 -7.27 -25.20 11.67
CA GLY A 81 -8.23 -24.10 11.38
C GLY A 81 -8.37 -23.10 12.53
N HIS A 82 -7.32 -22.93 13.34
CA HIS A 82 -7.33 -22.01 14.48
C HIS A 82 -5.92 -21.56 14.87
N ALA A 83 -5.80 -20.42 15.54
CA ALA A 83 -4.61 -20.00 16.29
C ALA A 83 -4.96 -19.88 17.79
N VAL A 84 -4.01 -20.20 18.66
CA VAL A 84 -4.15 -19.99 20.12
C VAL A 84 -3.22 -18.89 20.57
N TRP A 85 -3.77 -17.89 21.24
CA TRP A 85 -3.07 -16.69 21.67
C TRP A 85 -3.00 -16.69 23.19
N TRP A 86 -1.81 -16.79 23.77
CA TRP A 86 -1.62 -16.35 25.16
C TRP A 86 -1.67 -14.83 25.17
N THR A 87 -2.61 -14.29 25.93
CA THR A 87 -2.79 -12.85 26.06
C THR A 87 -2.17 -12.33 27.35
N PHE A 88 -1.46 -11.21 27.25
CA PHE A 88 -0.78 -10.57 28.35
C PHE A 88 -1.22 -9.10 28.49
N THR A 89 -1.03 -8.51 29.66
CA THR A 89 -1.09 -7.05 29.84
C THR A 89 0.08 -6.34 29.16
N GLU A 90 0.09 -5.01 29.20
CA GLU A 90 1.27 -4.22 28.82
C GLU A 90 2.43 -4.46 29.81
N GLU A 91 2.11 -4.69 31.09
CA GLU A 91 3.05 -5.10 32.14
C GLU A 91 3.41 -6.60 32.08
N GLN A 92 3.01 -7.29 31.01
CA GLN A 92 3.37 -8.67 30.72
C GLN A 92 2.74 -9.70 31.70
N GLU A 93 1.61 -9.38 32.33
CA GLU A 93 0.85 -10.30 33.18
C GLU A 93 -0.11 -11.16 32.34
N PHE A 94 -0.15 -12.47 32.57
CA PHE A 94 -1.01 -13.38 31.80
C PHE A 94 -2.50 -13.19 32.13
N ARG A 95 -3.33 -13.04 31.10
CA ARG A 95 -4.77 -12.82 31.22
C ARG A 95 -5.64 -14.00 30.80
N GLY A 96 -5.06 -15.01 30.15
CA GLY A 96 -5.80 -16.13 29.59
C GLY A 96 -5.46 -16.37 28.12
N TRP A 97 -6.21 -17.25 27.49
CA TRP A 97 -6.07 -17.57 26.08
C TRP A 97 -7.22 -17.02 25.24
N TYR A 98 -6.91 -16.73 24.00
CA TYR A 98 -7.87 -16.41 22.96
C TYR A 98 -7.64 -17.36 21.79
N VAL A 99 -8.68 -18.07 21.37
CA VAL A 99 -8.64 -18.94 20.19
C VAL A 99 -9.32 -18.20 19.06
N ASN A 100 -8.55 -17.88 18.03
CA ASN A 100 -9.06 -17.32 16.78
C ASN A 100 -9.31 -18.49 15.82
N LEU A 101 -10.57 -18.76 15.44
CA LEU A 101 -10.81 -19.71 14.35
C LEU A 101 -10.50 -18.99 13.04
N GLU A 102 -9.62 -19.59 12.26
CA GLU A 102 -9.03 -18.92 11.11
C GLU A 102 -8.51 -19.92 10.09
N SER A 103 -8.46 -19.47 8.83
CA SER A 103 -7.67 -20.14 7.80
C SER A 103 -6.42 -19.34 7.50
N ARG A 104 -5.37 -20.02 7.03
CA ARG A 104 -4.05 -19.41 6.81
C ARG A 104 -3.39 -19.89 5.54
N THR A 105 -2.67 -18.99 4.88
CA THR A 105 -1.75 -19.33 3.78
C THR A 105 -0.38 -18.68 4.01
N ARG A 106 0.68 -19.35 3.56
CA ARG A 106 2.06 -18.85 3.63
C ARG A 106 2.43 -18.22 2.28
N ALA A 107 3.04 -17.04 2.31
CA ALA A 107 3.58 -16.35 1.14
C ALA A 107 5.02 -15.94 1.42
N GLY A 108 5.98 -16.81 1.08
CA GLY A 108 7.37 -16.64 1.51
C GLY A 108 7.47 -16.68 3.03
N ALA A 109 8.02 -15.61 3.63
CA ALA A 109 8.09 -15.48 5.09
C ALA A 109 6.75 -15.08 5.71
N ASP A 110 5.85 -14.44 4.95
CA ASP A 110 4.60 -13.84 5.45
C ASP A 110 3.47 -14.86 5.65
N VAL A 111 2.54 -14.51 6.54
CA VAL A 111 1.34 -15.31 6.83
C VAL A 111 0.11 -14.46 6.48
N ARG A 112 -0.74 -14.97 5.61
CA ARG A 112 -2.07 -14.40 5.34
C ARG A 112 -3.09 -15.14 6.20
N VAL A 113 -3.84 -14.40 7.00
CA VAL A 113 -4.83 -14.92 7.95
C VAL A 113 -6.22 -14.44 7.55
N THR A 114 -7.14 -15.37 7.35
CA THR A 114 -8.56 -15.08 7.13
C THR A 114 -9.34 -15.51 8.35
N ASP A 115 -9.92 -14.54 9.02
CA ASP A 115 -10.77 -14.73 10.20
C ASP A 115 -12.05 -15.51 9.87
N GLN A 116 -12.46 -16.42 10.74
CA GLN A 116 -13.68 -17.23 10.56
C GLN A 116 -14.83 -16.79 11.49
N GLU A 117 -14.75 -15.56 12.03
CA GLU A 117 -15.74 -14.89 12.89
C GLU A 117 -15.96 -15.53 14.26
N LEU A 118 -16.02 -16.86 14.35
CA LEU A 118 -16.28 -17.58 15.58
C LEU A 118 -14.98 -17.71 16.40
N ASP A 119 -15.06 -17.36 17.68
CA ASP A 119 -13.90 -17.31 18.57
C ASP A 119 -14.18 -18.03 19.89
N ILE A 120 -13.10 -18.33 20.65
CA ILE A 120 -13.22 -18.85 22.02
C ILE A 120 -12.34 -18.02 22.94
N THR A 121 -12.91 -17.56 24.06
CA THR A 121 -12.14 -16.93 25.14
C THR A 121 -11.98 -17.93 26.28
N VAL A 122 -10.78 -18.04 26.83
CA VAL A 122 -10.44 -18.98 27.89
C VAL A 122 -9.75 -18.21 29.02
N ALA A 123 -10.37 -18.18 30.19
CA ALA A 123 -9.79 -17.55 31.38
C ALA A 123 -8.58 -18.35 31.93
N PRO A 124 -7.75 -17.78 32.81
CA PRO A 124 -6.57 -18.47 33.36
C PRO A 124 -6.88 -19.78 34.10
N ASP A 125 -8.08 -19.91 34.64
CA ASP A 125 -8.59 -21.12 35.31
C ASP A 125 -9.22 -22.14 34.35
N ARG A 126 -9.14 -21.88 33.03
CA ARG A 126 -9.71 -22.65 31.92
C ARG A 126 -11.24 -22.61 31.80
N VAL A 127 -11.92 -21.73 32.54
CA VAL A 127 -13.32 -21.43 32.22
C VAL A 127 -13.34 -20.78 30.84
N TRP A 128 -14.10 -21.37 29.92
CA TRP A 128 -14.17 -20.92 28.53
C TRP A 128 -15.58 -20.59 28.09
N GLN A 129 -15.68 -19.74 27.08
CA GLN A 129 -16.93 -19.38 26.43
C GLN A 129 -16.70 -19.13 24.94
N TRP A 130 -17.68 -19.49 24.13
CA TRP A 130 -17.74 -19.02 22.75
C TRP A 130 -17.90 -17.51 22.71
N LYS A 131 -17.39 -16.91 21.65
CA LYS A 131 -17.52 -15.49 21.35
C LYS A 131 -17.97 -15.35 19.90
N ASP A 132 -18.83 -14.35 19.65
CA ASP A 132 -19.35 -13.98 18.32
C ASP A 132 -20.27 -15.04 17.67
N GLU A 133 -20.88 -15.93 18.47
CA GLU A 133 -21.79 -16.98 17.95
C GLU A 133 -22.98 -16.43 17.15
N GLU A 134 -23.58 -15.33 17.62
CA GLU A 134 -24.74 -14.72 16.96
C GLU A 134 -24.35 -14.15 15.57
N SER A 135 -23.21 -13.47 15.50
CA SER A 135 -22.65 -12.94 14.26
C SER A 135 -22.33 -14.06 13.27
N PHE A 136 -21.66 -15.12 13.75
CA PHE A 136 -21.34 -16.29 12.95
C PHE A 136 -22.62 -17.00 12.43
N ALA A 137 -23.63 -17.16 13.28
CA ALA A 137 -24.91 -17.77 12.90
C ALA A 137 -25.63 -16.94 11.83
N ALA A 138 -25.63 -15.60 11.96
CA ALA A 138 -26.25 -14.70 10.97
C ALA A 138 -25.59 -14.77 9.58
N LYS A 139 -24.32 -15.16 9.51
CA LYS A 139 -23.53 -15.29 8.27
C LYS A 139 -23.51 -16.70 7.70
N THR A 140 -24.02 -17.69 8.44
CA THR A 140 -24.03 -19.10 8.01
C THR A 140 -25.02 -19.32 6.87
N GLY A 141 -24.55 -19.92 5.77
CA GLY A 141 -25.33 -20.13 4.55
C GLY A 141 -25.40 -18.91 3.63
N HIS A 142 -24.70 -17.82 3.98
CA HIS A 142 -24.62 -16.64 3.14
C HIS A 142 -23.63 -16.86 1.98
N PRO A 143 -23.97 -16.49 0.72
CA PRO A 143 -23.15 -16.80 -0.46
C PRO A 143 -21.77 -16.14 -0.47
N VAL A 144 -21.55 -15.13 0.38
CA VAL A 144 -20.28 -14.39 0.44
C VAL A 144 -19.42 -14.78 1.65
N TYR A 145 -19.97 -15.51 2.63
CA TYR A 145 -19.24 -15.91 3.84
C TYR A 145 -18.94 -17.40 3.81
N TRP A 146 -19.85 -18.22 4.35
CA TRP A 146 -19.69 -19.67 4.42
C TRP A 146 -20.98 -20.36 4.01
N THR A 147 -20.84 -21.44 3.26
CA THR A 147 -21.88 -22.45 3.14
C THR A 147 -22.19 -23.07 4.50
N ALA A 148 -23.35 -23.71 4.64
CA ALA A 148 -23.70 -24.39 5.88
C ALA A 148 -22.68 -25.49 6.28
N ALA A 149 -22.11 -26.18 5.29
CA ALA A 149 -21.11 -27.23 5.51
C ALA A 149 -19.76 -26.65 5.98
N GLU A 150 -19.32 -25.52 5.42
CA GLU A 150 -18.11 -24.83 5.89
C GLU A 150 -18.30 -24.31 7.31
N ALA A 151 -19.47 -23.75 7.62
CA ALA A 151 -19.78 -23.28 8.97
C ALA A 151 -19.80 -24.43 10.01
N GLU A 152 -20.31 -25.59 9.63
CA GLU A 152 -20.25 -26.80 10.47
C GLU A 152 -18.80 -27.24 10.73
N ALA A 153 -17.95 -27.21 9.70
CA ALA A 153 -16.52 -27.54 9.85
C ALA A 153 -15.78 -26.56 10.77
N ILE A 154 -16.06 -25.25 10.66
CA ILE A 154 -15.50 -24.22 11.55
C ILE A 154 -15.90 -24.50 13.02
N ARG A 155 -17.18 -24.76 13.26
CA ARG A 155 -17.68 -25.08 14.61
C ARG A 155 -17.07 -26.38 15.14
N ALA A 156 -16.93 -27.41 14.30
CA ALA A 156 -16.30 -28.67 14.68
C ALA A 156 -14.83 -28.49 15.08
N GLU A 157 -14.09 -27.61 14.39
CA GLU A 157 -12.72 -27.26 14.79
C GLU A 157 -12.69 -26.59 16.16
N GLY A 158 -13.60 -25.63 16.43
CA GLY A 158 -13.69 -25.02 17.75
C GLY A 158 -14.04 -26.03 18.84
N VAL A 159 -14.95 -26.98 18.60
CA VAL A 159 -15.28 -28.07 19.54
C VAL A 159 -14.06 -28.96 19.82
N ARG A 160 -13.22 -29.21 18.81
CA ARG A 160 -11.96 -29.94 19.01
C ARG A 160 -11.02 -29.16 19.94
N VAL A 161 -10.94 -27.84 19.80
CA VAL A 161 -10.11 -26.99 20.66
C VAL A 161 -10.66 -26.92 22.09
N THR A 162 -11.98 -26.79 22.29
CA THR A 162 -12.56 -26.79 23.64
C THR A 162 -12.31 -28.10 24.37
N GLY A 163 -12.28 -29.22 23.65
CA GLY A 163 -11.85 -30.51 24.21
C GLY A 163 -10.43 -30.47 24.80
N LEU A 164 -9.49 -29.74 24.17
CA LEU A 164 -8.14 -29.53 24.71
C LEU A 164 -8.14 -28.65 25.96
N VAL A 165 -9.01 -27.64 26.02
CA VAL A 165 -9.18 -26.77 27.20
C VAL A 165 -9.69 -27.59 28.38
N GLU A 166 -10.73 -28.39 28.16
CA GLU A 166 -11.39 -29.21 29.19
C GLU A 166 -10.46 -30.31 29.74
N SER A 167 -9.61 -30.89 28.88
CA SER A 167 -8.60 -31.87 29.28
C SER A 167 -7.31 -31.23 29.82
N ALA A 168 -7.26 -29.90 29.95
CA ALA A 168 -6.07 -29.13 30.34
C ALA A 168 -4.81 -29.56 29.58
N SER A 169 -4.96 -29.84 28.28
CA SER A 169 -3.89 -30.26 27.39
C SER A 169 -3.22 -29.06 26.75
N TYR A 170 -1.97 -29.21 26.32
CA TYR A 170 -1.26 -28.17 25.56
C TYR A 170 -2.13 -27.69 24.38
N PRO A 171 -2.30 -26.37 24.17
CA PRO A 171 -1.60 -25.24 24.80
C PRO A 171 -2.21 -24.65 26.09
N PHE A 172 -3.20 -25.31 26.71
CA PHE A 172 -3.95 -24.84 27.89
C PHE A 172 -3.50 -25.47 29.23
N ASP A 173 -2.40 -26.23 29.20
CA ASP A 173 -1.81 -26.95 30.34
C ASP A 173 -1.03 -26.06 31.32
N GLY A 174 -0.97 -24.74 31.05
CA GLY A 174 -0.20 -23.75 31.81
C GLY A 174 1.18 -23.46 31.21
N THR A 175 1.59 -24.20 30.18
CA THR A 175 2.82 -23.91 29.44
C THR A 175 2.80 -22.49 28.90
N ARG A 176 3.90 -21.74 29.09
CA ARG A 176 4.13 -20.37 28.59
C ARG A 176 3.25 -19.27 29.19
N CYS A 177 2.46 -19.54 30.23
CA CYS A 177 1.75 -18.49 30.96
C CYS A 177 2.70 -17.50 31.66
N ASP A 178 3.94 -17.90 31.90
CA ASP A 178 5.02 -17.08 32.45
C ASP A 178 5.94 -16.48 31.38
N PHE A 179 5.60 -16.62 30.09
CA PHE A 179 6.44 -16.13 29.00
C PHE A 179 6.79 -14.65 29.17
N ARG A 180 8.07 -14.34 28.98
CA ARG A 180 8.61 -12.98 28.90
C ARG A 180 9.44 -12.85 27.64
N PRO A 181 9.16 -11.84 26.77
CA PRO A 181 10.06 -11.58 25.66
C PRO A 181 11.43 -11.15 26.20
N PRO A 182 12.54 -11.61 25.59
CA PRO A 182 13.86 -11.11 25.91
C PRO A 182 13.94 -9.58 25.84
N ALA A 183 14.55 -8.94 26.85
CA ALA A 183 14.64 -7.47 26.94
C ALA A 183 15.40 -6.83 25.76
N ALA A 184 16.25 -7.59 25.08
CA ALA A 184 16.98 -7.15 23.90
C ALA A 184 16.15 -7.16 22.61
N TRP A 185 14.87 -7.51 22.64
CA TRP A 185 14.00 -7.46 21.47
C TRP A 185 13.43 -6.05 21.29
N PRO A 186 13.89 -5.28 20.29
CA PRO A 186 13.23 -4.01 19.98
C PRO A 186 11.86 -4.27 19.36
N LEU A 187 11.00 -3.24 19.40
CA LEU A 187 9.83 -3.19 18.54
C LEU A 187 10.30 -3.28 17.08
N PRO A 188 9.60 -4.05 16.23
CA PRO A 188 9.86 -4.02 14.80
C PRO A 188 9.46 -2.67 14.20
N ASP A 189 10.04 -2.34 13.06
CA ASP A 189 9.61 -1.19 12.25
C ASP A 189 8.22 -1.45 11.65
N LEU A 190 7.59 -0.38 11.15
CA LEU A 190 6.35 -0.51 10.38
C LEU A 190 6.61 -1.38 9.13
N PRO A 191 5.77 -2.40 8.84
CA PRO A 191 6.00 -3.28 7.70
C PRO A 191 6.09 -2.54 6.38
N GLU A 192 6.89 -3.09 5.46
CA GLU A 192 6.83 -2.71 4.05
C GLU A 192 5.40 -2.85 3.52
N LEU A 193 4.98 -1.88 2.72
CA LEU A 193 3.68 -1.88 2.08
C LEU A 193 3.81 -2.30 0.61
N PRO A 194 3.09 -3.35 0.16
CA PRO A 194 2.98 -3.67 -1.26
C PRO A 194 2.24 -2.55 -1.99
N LEU A 195 2.85 -1.97 -3.02
CA LEU A 195 2.23 -0.91 -3.85
C LEU A 195 1.53 -1.46 -5.09
N GLY A 196 1.71 -2.76 -5.36
CA GLY A 196 1.14 -3.44 -6.52
C GLY A 196 2.21 -4.12 -7.37
N ARG A 197 1.90 -4.24 -8.66
CA ARG A 197 2.76 -4.90 -9.66
C ARG A 197 2.71 -4.11 -10.96
N VAL A 198 3.86 -3.96 -11.59
CA VAL A 198 4.03 -3.36 -12.92
C VAL A 198 4.47 -4.42 -13.94
N THR A 199 4.34 -4.13 -15.23
CA THR A 199 4.82 -5.02 -16.31
C THR A 199 5.73 -4.27 -17.25
N ALA A 200 6.78 -4.92 -17.74
CA ALA A 200 7.77 -4.34 -18.65
C ALA A 200 8.06 -5.24 -19.86
N PRO A 201 7.09 -5.53 -20.75
CA PRO A 201 7.27 -6.44 -21.89
C PRO A 201 8.34 -6.00 -22.91
N SER A 202 8.76 -4.73 -22.91
CA SER A 202 9.93 -4.28 -23.67
C SER A 202 11.26 -4.79 -23.12
N GLY A 203 11.26 -5.37 -21.92
CA GLY A 203 12.46 -5.73 -21.16
C GLY A 203 13.09 -4.56 -20.41
N VAL A 204 12.43 -3.38 -20.40
CA VAL A 204 12.94 -2.17 -19.75
C VAL A 204 11.87 -1.56 -18.86
N LEU A 205 12.20 -1.42 -17.59
CA LEU A 205 11.41 -0.69 -16.61
C LEU A 205 11.96 0.73 -16.45
N VAL A 206 11.05 1.70 -16.37
CA VAL A 206 11.36 3.11 -16.16
C VAL A 206 10.76 3.56 -14.83
N LEU A 207 11.55 4.26 -14.01
CA LEU A 207 11.11 5.05 -12.86
C LEU A 207 11.35 6.54 -13.18
N GLY A 208 10.30 7.35 -13.30
CA GLY A 208 10.44 8.73 -13.75
C GLY A 208 9.44 9.70 -13.13
N LYS A 209 9.71 10.99 -13.34
CA LYS A 209 8.79 12.08 -12.94
C LYS A 209 7.51 12.03 -13.77
N ALA A 210 6.34 12.01 -13.11
CA ALA A 210 5.06 11.95 -13.81
C ALA A 210 4.73 13.25 -14.56
N GLY A 211 5.16 14.40 -14.05
CA GLY A 211 4.73 15.72 -14.53
C GLY A 211 5.22 16.11 -15.92
N TRP A 212 6.22 15.40 -16.47
CA TRP A 212 6.82 15.70 -17.77
C TRP A 212 7.19 14.44 -18.57
N ILE A 213 6.74 13.25 -18.17
CA ILE A 213 7.12 12.01 -18.85
C ILE A 213 6.58 11.93 -20.29
N ASP A 214 5.46 12.58 -20.56
CA ASP A 214 4.82 12.69 -21.87
C ASP A 214 5.37 13.86 -22.71
N HIS A 215 6.22 14.71 -22.13
CA HIS A 215 6.79 15.84 -22.83
C HIS A 215 7.99 15.43 -23.68
N ARG A 216 7.92 15.70 -24.98
CA ARG A 216 9.01 15.47 -25.93
C ARG A 216 9.40 16.76 -26.63
N ARG A 217 10.68 17.12 -26.58
CA ARG A 217 11.21 18.22 -27.39
C ARG A 217 11.11 17.89 -28.88
N ASP A 218 10.78 18.89 -29.68
CA ASP A 218 10.70 18.74 -31.14
C ASP A 218 11.98 18.13 -31.72
N GLY A 219 11.82 17.08 -32.52
CA GLY A 219 12.92 16.37 -33.17
C GLY A 219 13.71 15.40 -32.28
N ALA A 220 13.41 15.29 -30.98
CA ALA A 220 14.01 14.28 -30.12
C ALA A 220 13.50 12.87 -30.46
N PRO A 221 14.33 11.81 -30.34
CA PRO A 221 13.88 10.42 -30.48
C PRO A 221 12.78 10.09 -29.48
N LEU A 222 12.06 8.99 -29.72
CA LEU A 222 11.05 8.51 -28.77
C LEU A 222 11.71 8.25 -27.40
N TRP A 223 10.92 8.42 -26.35
CA TRP A 223 11.40 8.21 -24.99
C TRP A 223 11.90 6.78 -24.81
N SER A 224 11.13 5.80 -25.31
CA SER A 224 11.49 4.38 -25.23
C SER A 224 12.83 4.05 -25.90
N GLU A 225 13.19 4.69 -27.03
CA GLU A 225 14.47 4.46 -27.72
C GLU A 225 15.65 4.82 -26.82
N ARG A 226 15.53 5.91 -26.06
CA ARG A 226 16.56 6.39 -25.14
C ARG A 226 16.66 5.49 -23.92
N ALA A 227 15.52 5.13 -23.34
CA ALA A 227 15.45 4.21 -22.20
C ALA A 227 16.02 2.83 -22.56
N LEU A 228 15.70 2.30 -23.76
CA LEU A 228 16.24 1.05 -24.27
C LEU A 228 17.77 1.11 -24.45
N ALA A 229 18.30 2.20 -24.98
CA ALA A 229 19.74 2.38 -25.14
C ALA A 229 20.48 2.41 -23.78
N VAL A 230 19.91 3.10 -22.79
CA VAL A 230 20.46 3.17 -21.43
C VAL A 230 20.39 1.81 -20.73
N ALA A 231 19.26 1.11 -20.82
CA ALA A 231 19.10 -0.22 -20.26
C ALA A 231 20.06 -1.25 -20.89
N ALA A 232 20.32 -1.16 -22.20
CA ALA A 232 21.28 -2.03 -22.88
C ALA A 232 22.72 -1.87 -22.36
N ALA A 233 23.04 -0.75 -21.72
CA ALA A 233 24.32 -0.49 -21.05
C ALA A 233 24.34 -0.91 -19.56
N GLY A 234 23.31 -1.61 -19.08
CA GLY A 234 23.16 -2.02 -17.68
C GLY A 234 22.22 -1.15 -16.85
N GLY A 235 21.60 -0.15 -17.48
CA GLY A 235 20.68 0.79 -16.82
C GLY A 235 21.36 2.09 -16.39
N GLY A 236 20.53 3.09 -16.07
CA GLY A 236 21.02 4.40 -15.66
C GLY A 236 20.03 5.54 -15.89
N HIS A 237 20.54 6.75 -15.75
CA HIS A 237 19.79 7.98 -15.84
C HIS A 237 19.53 8.42 -17.28
N VAL A 238 18.32 8.90 -17.54
CA VAL A 238 17.91 9.53 -18.79
C VAL A 238 17.26 10.89 -18.50
N HIS A 239 17.61 11.93 -19.25
CA HIS A 239 17.12 13.30 -19.06
C HIS A 239 17.10 14.11 -20.36
N ASP A 240 16.20 15.07 -20.55
CA ASP A 240 16.00 15.77 -21.85
C ASP A 240 16.93 16.98 -22.12
N GLY A 241 17.83 17.34 -21.19
CA GLY A 241 18.80 18.44 -21.37
C GLY A 241 20.27 18.03 -21.39
N GLU A 242 21.18 19.01 -21.45
CA GLU A 242 22.63 18.78 -21.44
C GLU A 242 23.08 18.23 -20.06
N PRO A 243 23.95 17.20 -20.02
CA PRO A 243 24.41 16.62 -18.74
C PRO A 243 25.07 17.63 -17.79
N ALA A 244 25.73 18.64 -18.36
CA ALA A 244 26.44 19.67 -17.59
C ALA A 244 25.51 20.74 -16.97
N GLU A 245 24.23 20.78 -17.38
CA GLU A 245 23.26 21.78 -16.91
C GLU A 245 21.99 21.13 -16.34
N PRO A 246 22.11 20.35 -15.25
CA PRO A 246 21.03 19.55 -14.69
C PRO A 246 19.80 20.34 -14.24
N ALA A 247 19.94 21.64 -13.97
CA ALA A 247 18.82 22.53 -13.62
C ALA A 247 17.89 22.84 -14.82
N THR A 248 18.30 22.52 -16.05
CA THR A 248 17.52 22.77 -17.28
C THR A 248 16.71 21.56 -17.76
N TRP A 249 16.83 20.44 -17.06
CA TRP A 249 16.10 19.22 -17.40
C TRP A 249 14.62 19.41 -17.07
N GLY A 250 13.77 19.32 -18.09
CA GLY A 250 12.32 19.29 -17.89
C GLY A 250 11.91 17.94 -17.33
N TYR A 251 12.49 16.88 -17.87
CA TYR A 251 12.17 15.49 -17.54
C TYR A 251 13.42 14.67 -17.20
N GLU A 252 13.26 13.74 -16.28
CA GLU A 252 14.31 12.83 -15.81
C GLU A 252 13.72 11.51 -15.30
N ALA A 253 14.46 10.42 -15.51
CA ALA A 253 14.09 9.08 -15.09
C ALA A 253 15.27 8.13 -15.05
N ILE A 254 15.11 7.02 -14.33
CA ILE A 254 16.01 5.86 -14.41
C ILE A 254 15.37 4.79 -15.28
N ALA A 255 16.14 4.24 -16.21
CA ALA A 255 15.75 3.08 -17.02
C ALA A 255 16.67 1.89 -16.66
N VAL A 256 16.08 0.71 -16.44
CA VAL A 256 16.82 -0.51 -16.10
C VAL A 256 16.30 -1.74 -16.85
N PRO A 257 17.15 -2.74 -17.13
CA PRO A 257 16.69 -4.05 -17.58
C PRO A 257 15.73 -4.68 -16.58
N ALA A 258 14.68 -5.33 -17.08
CA ALA A 258 13.71 -6.04 -16.27
C ALA A 258 13.18 -7.28 -16.99
N ALA A 259 12.61 -8.22 -16.24
CA ALA A 259 11.96 -9.39 -16.82
C ALA A 259 10.72 -8.99 -17.62
N ALA A 260 10.68 -9.40 -18.89
CA ALA A 260 9.59 -9.08 -19.81
C ALA A 260 8.39 -10.04 -19.72
N ASP A 261 8.55 -11.18 -19.03
CA ASP A 261 7.63 -12.31 -19.06
C ASP A 261 6.72 -12.40 -17.82
N ARG A 262 6.85 -11.48 -16.86
CA ARG A 262 6.15 -11.53 -15.57
C ARG A 262 5.87 -10.16 -14.98
N PRO A 263 4.85 -10.03 -14.12
CA PRO A 263 4.65 -8.83 -13.31
C PRO A 263 5.74 -8.66 -12.25
N LEU A 264 6.22 -7.44 -12.09
CA LEU A 264 7.28 -7.02 -11.19
C LEU A 264 6.67 -6.43 -9.91
N PRO A 265 6.84 -7.07 -8.73
CA PRO A 265 6.37 -6.53 -7.46
C PRO A 265 7.03 -5.21 -7.10
N VAL A 266 6.22 -4.29 -6.57
CA VAL A 266 6.69 -2.99 -6.04
C VAL A 266 6.31 -2.88 -4.56
N ARG A 267 7.25 -2.40 -3.74
CA ARG A 267 7.08 -2.22 -2.29
C ARG A 267 7.63 -0.88 -1.85
N ALA A 268 7.07 -0.32 -0.78
CA ALA A 268 7.66 0.81 -0.08
C ALA A 268 7.98 0.47 1.37
N ARG A 269 9.12 0.95 1.84
CA ARG A 269 9.32 1.26 3.26
C ARG A 269 8.89 2.69 3.50
N THR A 270 8.43 2.96 4.72
CA THR A 270 8.01 4.30 5.12
C THR A 270 8.75 4.77 6.35
N ALA A 271 8.80 6.08 6.52
CA ALA A 271 9.24 6.76 7.73
C ALA A 271 8.18 7.79 8.14
N PRO A 272 8.12 8.19 9.41
CA PRO A 272 7.21 9.26 9.81
C PRO A 272 7.64 10.59 9.18
N SER A 273 6.68 11.30 8.61
CA SER A 273 6.81 12.70 8.19
C SER A 273 7.15 13.58 9.40
N PRO A 274 8.11 14.50 9.29
CA PRO A 274 8.41 15.44 10.37
C PRO A 274 7.31 16.50 10.59
N PHE A 275 6.29 16.56 9.73
CA PHE A 275 5.24 17.59 9.77
C PHE A 275 3.98 17.12 10.51
N ASP A 276 3.62 15.86 10.34
CA ASP A 276 2.35 15.29 10.82
C ASP A 276 2.46 13.82 11.30
N ASP A 277 3.67 13.25 11.33
CA ASP A 277 3.95 11.84 11.67
C ASP A 277 3.29 10.80 10.74
N GLU A 278 2.64 11.22 9.64
CA GLU A 278 2.07 10.30 8.65
C GLU A 278 3.19 9.58 7.88
N PRO A 279 2.95 8.34 7.42
CA PRO A 279 3.99 7.53 6.80
C PRO A 279 4.29 8.00 5.38
N VAL A 280 5.54 8.43 5.14
CA VAL A 280 6.04 8.84 3.82
C VAL A 280 6.99 7.80 3.25
N ILE A 281 7.06 7.65 1.93
CA ILE A 281 7.98 6.70 1.30
C ILE A 281 9.41 7.08 1.65
N SER A 282 10.12 6.18 2.32
CA SER A 282 11.55 6.32 2.62
C SER A 282 12.41 5.47 1.69
N THR A 283 11.86 4.40 1.17
CA THR A 283 12.52 3.57 0.15
C THR A 283 11.46 2.93 -0.73
N LEU A 284 11.61 3.10 -2.05
CA LEU A 284 10.86 2.35 -3.05
C LEU A 284 11.72 1.19 -3.54
N GLU A 285 11.19 -0.03 -3.51
CA GLU A 285 11.87 -1.25 -3.97
C GLU A 285 11.06 -1.91 -5.09
N VAL A 286 11.72 -2.27 -6.20
CA VAL A 286 11.12 -3.01 -7.31
C VAL A 286 11.93 -4.26 -7.60
N SER A 287 11.32 -5.45 -7.47
CA SER A 287 11.95 -6.70 -7.88
C SER A 287 11.93 -6.81 -9.41
N LEU A 288 13.11 -6.82 -10.05
CA LEU A 288 13.21 -6.77 -11.51
C LEU A 288 13.02 -8.13 -12.19
N GLY A 289 12.91 -9.21 -11.42
CA GLY A 289 12.72 -10.57 -11.94
C GLY A 289 13.93 -11.12 -12.70
N LEU A 290 15.10 -10.49 -12.54
CA LEU A 290 16.36 -10.91 -13.12
C LEU A 290 17.32 -11.40 -12.01
N PRO A 291 18.15 -12.41 -12.28
CA PRO A 291 19.19 -12.81 -11.35
C PRO A 291 20.23 -11.69 -11.19
N TRP A 292 20.86 -11.60 -10.02
CA TRP A 292 21.98 -10.71 -9.81
C TRP A 292 23.21 -11.17 -10.58
N ASP A 293 23.75 -10.31 -11.44
CA ASP A 293 24.98 -10.61 -12.19
C ASP A 293 26.22 -10.26 -11.36
N HIS A 294 26.72 -11.23 -10.58
CA HIS A 294 27.94 -11.06 -9.78
C HIS A 294 29.22 -10.80 -10.61
N ALA A 295 29.21 -11.07 -11.92
CA ALA A 295 30.36 -10.81 -12.77
C ALA A 295 30.36 -9.36 -13.26
N ALA A 296 29.18 -8.82 -13.58
CA ALA A 296 29.01 -7.41 -13.96
C ALA A 296 28.96 -6.48 -12.73
N HIS A 297 28.44 -6.96 -11.59
CA HIS A 297 28.18 -6.17 -10.40
C HIS A 297 28.94 -6.75 -9.19
N GLY A 298 29.60 -5.86 -8.43
CA GLY A 298 30.22 -6.24 -7.16
C GLY A 298 29.17 -6.58 -6.08
N PRO A 299 29.60 -6.83 -4.83
CA PRO A 299 28.69 -7.15 -3.72
C PRO A 299 27.93 -5.93 -3.16
N GLY A 300 28.19 -4.73 -3.69
CA GLY A 300 27.62 -3.48 -3.18
C GLY A 300 26.56 -2.89 -4.14
N PRO A 301 25.79 -1.90 -3.67
CA PRO A 301 24.84 -1.18 -4.51
C PRO A 301 25.50 -0.57 -5.74
N VAL A 302 24.88 -0.72 -6.91
CA VAL A 302 25.33 -0.11 -8.16
C VAL A 302 24.54 1.18 -8.40
N PRO A 303 25.17 2.36 -8.40
CA PRO A 303 24.47 3.62 -8.64
C PRO A 303 24.00 3.73 -10.09
N LEU A 304 22.73 4.11 -10.28
CA LEU A 304 22.12 4.32 -11.59
C LEU A 304 21.91 5.81 -11.91
N GLY A 305 21.90 6.64 -10.86
CA GLY A 305 21.71 8.09 -10.92
C GLY A 305 20.90 8.55 -9.72
N ASP A 306 20.65 9.86 -9.63
CA ASP A 306 19.81 10.44 -8.59
C ASP A 306 18.51 10.95 -9.22
N LEU A 307 17.38 10.73 -8.56
CA LEU A 307 16.08 11.31 -8.94
C LEU A 307 15.55 12.24 -7.84
N PRO A 308 14.93 13.37 -8.18
CA PRO A 308 14.11 14.12 -7.25
C PRO A 308 12.76 13.44 -7.03
N VAL A 309 12.10 13.85 -5.95
CA VAL A 309 10.66 13.68 -5.80
C VAL A 309 9.97 14.71 -6.70
N ASP A 310 9.11 14.27 -7.62
CA ASP A 310 8.33 15.18 -8.47
C ASP A 310 6.99 15.52 -7.83
N ARG A 311 6.61 16.80 -7.81
CA ARG A 311 5.33 17.24 -7.23
C ARG A 311 4.10 16.62 -7.87
N CYS A 312 4.22 16.26 -9.14
CA CYS A 312 3.16 15.60 -9.88
C CYS A 312 3.19 14.08 -9.62
N GLY A 313 4.00 13.55 -8.70
CA GLY A 313 4.11 12.11 -8.52
C GLY A 313 5.17 11.47 -9.39
N MET A 314 5.37 10.18 -9.17
CA MET A 314 6.28 9.35 -9.95
C MET A 314 5.50 8.31 -10.74
N VAL A 315 6.09 7.84 -11.84
CA VAL A 315 5.55 6.74 -12.63
C VAL A 315 6.58 5.64 -12.76
N LEU A 316 6.09 4.41 -12.70
CA LEU A 316 6.84 3.18 -12.89
C LEU A 316 6.16 2.34 -13.96
N GLY A 317 6.82 2.11 -15.09
CA GLY A 317 6.18 1.45 -16.23
C GLY A 317 7.14 0.98 -17.31
N ASP A 318 6.59 0.24 -18.28
CA ASP A 318 7.32 -0.19 -19.47
C ASP A 318 7.78 0.99 -20.32
N ALA A 319 9.01 0.96 -20.80
CA ALA A 319 9.57 2.03 -21.62
C ALA A 319 8.71 2.39 -22.85
N ARG A 320 8.14 1.39 -23.56
CA ARG A 320 7.31 1.63 -24.76
C ARG A 320 5.89 2.01 -24.41
N ALA A 321 5.33 1.47 -23.33
CA ALA A 321 4.01 1.92 -22.87
C ALA A 321 4.02 3.41 -22.54
N LEU A 322 5.11 3.90 -21.93
CA LEU A 322 5.24 5.30 -21.54
C LEU A 322 5.35 6.28 -22.72
N ASP A 323 5.68 5.83 -23.94
CA ASP A 323 5.61 6.70 -25.13
C ASP A 323 4.17 7.19 -25.41
N GLY A 324 3.15 6.43 -24.97
CA GLY A 324 1.74 6.75 -25.12
C GLY A 324 1.07 7.26 -23.86
N PHE A 325 1.84 7.56 -22.81
CA PHE A 325 1.30 8.04 -21.53
C PHE A 325 0.69 9.43 -21.70
N ALA A 326 -0.58 9.61 -21.33
CA ALA A 326 -1.20 10.92 -21.28
C ALA A 326 -0.93 11.58 -19.91
N GLY A 327 -0.10 12.62 -19.88
CA GLY A 327 0.29 13.33 -18.66
C GLY A 327 -0.71 14.40 -18.21
N LEU A 328 -0.24 15.30 -17.35
CA LEU A 328 -1.07 16.29 -16.64
C LEU A 328 -1.87 17.22 -17.59
N SER A 329 -1.30 17.55 -18.75
CA SER A 329 -1.93 18.41 -19.77
C SER A 329 -2.34 17.64 -21.03
N GLY A 330 -2.39 16.30 -20.93
CA GLY A 330 -2.79 15.42 -22.01
C GLY A 330 -4.29 15.45 -22.29
N GLU A 331 -4.68 14.79 -23.38
CA GLU A 331 -6.08 14.55 -23.72
C GLU A 331 -6.63 13.35 -22.92
N SER A 332 -7.95 13.31 -22.76
CA SER A 332 -8.62 12.14 -22.18
C SER A 332 -8.38 10.89 -23.04
N VAL A 333 -7.96 9.80 -22.41
CA VAL A 333 -7.62 8.54 -23.12
C VAL A 333 -8.85 7.70 -23.45
N ASP A 334 -9.99 7.97 -22.81
CA ASP A 334 -11.25 7.25 -22.99
C ASP A 334 -12.43 8.17 -23.36
N GLY A 335 -12.18 9.47 -23.50
CA GLY A 335 -13.21 10.47 -23.79
C GLY A 335 -14.08 10.84 -22.57
N LEU A 336 -13.70 10.41 -21.37
CA LEU A 336 -14.37 10.71 -20.11
C LEU A 336 -13.57 11.71 -19.26
N ALA A 337 -14.26 12.28 -18.27
CA ALA A 337 -13.70 13.18 -17.27
C ALA A 337 -14.49 13.09 -15.96
N ASP A 338 -13.82 13.42 -14.87
CA ASP A 338 -14.44 13.65 -13.59
C ASP A 338 -14.71 15.14 -13.39
N VAL A 339 -15.85 15.49 -12.80
CA VAL A 339 -16.13 16.86 -12.34
C VAL A 339 -16.12 16.84 -10.82
N ARG A 340 -15.20 17.57 -10.19
CA ARG A 340 -15.16 17.72 -8.73
C ARG A 340 -15.41 19.17 -8.34
N TYR A 341 -16.05 19.36 -7.21
CA TYR A 341 -16.26 20.67 -6.62
C TYR A 341 -16.16 20.62 -5.09
N TRP A 342 -15.64 21.69 -4.50
CA TRP A 342 -15.37 21.82 -3.06
C TRP A 342 -15.34 23.29 -2.63
N GLY A 343 -15.25 23.54 -1.31
CA GLY A 343 -15.10 24.89 -0.76
C GLY A 343 -16.38 25.47 -0.13
N GLY A 344 -16.41 26.79 0.04
CA GLY A 344 -17.34 27.49 0.95
C GLY A 344 -18.83 27.41 0.63
N HIS A 345 -19.19 26.85 -0.54
CA HIS A 345 -20.58 26.65 -0.98
C HIS A 345 -20.84 25.26 -1.54
N ALA A 346 -20.05 24.25 -1.12
CA ALA A 346 -20.17 22.89 -1.64
C ALA A 346 -21.54 22.26 -1.34
N GLU A 347 -22.15 22.58 -0.19
CA GLU A 347 -23.47 22.04 0.19
C GLU A 347 -24.61 22.69 -0.63
N GLU A 348 -24.56 23.99 -0.87
CA GLU A 348 -25.52 24.67 -1.75
C GLU A 348 -25.35 24.23 -3.20
N ALA A 349 -24.11 24.06 -3.66
CA ALA A 349 -23.83 23.49 -4.97
C ALA A 349 -24.37 22.07 -5.08
N HIS A 350 -24.24 21.24 -4.04
CA HIS A 350 -24.80 19.90 -4.01
C HIS A 350 -26.33 19.90 -4.10
N ALA A 351 -27.01 20.82 -3.39
CA ALA A 351 -28.47 20.94 -3.47
C ALA A 351 -28.97 21.33 -4.88
N VAL A 352 -28.16 22.04 -5.67
CA VAL A 352 -28.50 22.49 -7.03
C VAL A 352 -28.10 21.47 -8.08
N PHE A 353 -26.88 20.95 -8.00
CA PHE A 353 -26.28 20.15 -9.06
C PHE A 353 -26.27 18.65 -8.76
N GLY A 354 -26.39 18.23 -7.49
CA GLY A 354 -26.15 16.85 -7.05
C GLY A 354 -24.66 16.53 -6.96
N GLY A 355 -24.29 15.25 -7.00
CA GLY A 355 -22.90 14.79 -6.98
C GLY A 355 -22.59 13.97 -5.72
N GLU A 356 -21.88 12.87 -5.92
CA GLU A 356 -21.50 11.95 -4.86
C GLU A 356 -20.19 12.41 -4.19
N PRO A 357 -19.90 11.95 -2.96
CA PRO A 357 -18.56 12.10 -2.38
C PRO A 357 -17.51 11.38 -3.25
N VAL A 358 -16.41 12.06 -3.57
CA VAL A 358 -15.44 11.58 -4.59
C VAL A 358 -14.08 11.23 -3.98
N SER A 359 -13.58 12.04 -3.05
CA SER A 359 -12.30 11.85 -2.35
C SER A 359 -12.25 12.71 -1.08
N GLY A 360 -11.44 12.30 -0.09
CA GLY A 360 -11.11 13.13 1.07
C GLY A 360 -12.30 13.74 1.84
N ALA A 361 -12.01 14.69 2.73
CA ALA A 361 -13.04 15.38 3.48
C ALA A 361 -13.57 16.60 2.70
N GLY A 362 -14.71 16.44 2.02
CA GLY A 362 -15.52 17.56 1.52
C GLY A 362 -15.62 17.70 -0.01
N ASP A 363 -14.91 16.88 -0.78
CA ASP A 363 -15.03 16.90 -2.24
C ASP A 363 -16.28 16.13 -2.70
N ARG A 364 -17.04 16.76 -3.59
CA ARG A 364 -18.21 16.15 -4.22
C ARG A 364 -18.11 16.28 -5.73
N GLY A 365 -18.83 15.44 -6.45
CA GLY A 365 -18.69 15.44 -7.90
C GLY A 365 -19.34 14.28 -8.62
N PHE A 366 -18.96 14.17 -9.89
CA PHE A 366 -19.46 13.21 -10.84
C PHE A 366 -18.26 12.53 -11.47
N LEU A 367 -18.24 11.21 -11.37
CA LEU A 367 -17.19 10.39 -11.96
C LEU A 367 -17.61 9.90 -13.34
N ASP A 368 -16.64 9.71 -14.23
CA ASP A 368 -16.80 9.00 -15.50
C ASP A 368 -17.84 9.65 -16.45
N LEU A 369 -17.96 10.98 -16.45
CA LEU A 369 -18.84 11.69 -17.40
C LEU A 369 -18.19 11.77 -18.78
N PRO A 370 -18.95 11.71 -19.88
CA PRO A 370 -18.44 12.11 -21.19
C PRO A 370 -17.83 13.52 -21.11
N LEU A 371 -16.63 13.72 -21.67
CA LEU A 371 -15.84 14.94 -21.49
C LEU A 371 -16.64 16.22 -21.82
N ALA A 372 -17.41 16.21 -22.92
CA ALA A 372 -18.25 17.35 -23.29
C ALA A 372 -19.38 17.63 -22.28
N GLU A 373 -19.92 16.59 -21.64
CA GLU A 373 -20.94 16.75 -20.58
C GLU A 373 -20.31 17.27 -19.28
N ALA A 374 -19.10 16.81 -18.96
CA ALA A 374 -18.32 17.30 -17.83
C ALA A 374 -18.00 18.80 -17.98
N GLU A 375 -17.51 19.22 -19.14
CA GLU A 375 -17.27 20.62 -19.48
C GLU A 375 -18.54 21.47 -19.41
N ALA A 376 -19.65 20.96 -19.95
CA ALA A 376 -20.94 21.65 -19.88
C ALA A 376 -21.45 21.78 -18.44
N LEU A 377 -21.24 20.78 -17.58
CA LEU A 377 -21.60 20.81 -16.16
C LEU A 377 -20.75 21.84 -15.42
N ALA A 378 -19.44 21.81 -15.58
CA ALA A 378 -18.54 22.78 -14.96
C ALA A 378 -18.83 24.21 -15.42
N GLY A 379 -19.18 24.42 -16.70
CA GLY A 379 -19.65 25.69 -17.23
C GLY A 379 -20.88 26.23 -16.49
N ARG A 380 -21.89 25.37 -16.25
CA ARG A 380 -23.08 25.74 -15.47
C ARG A 380 -22.74 26.10 -14.02
N MET A 381 -21.83 25.36 -13.38
CA MET A 381 -21.36 25.67 -12.02
C MET A 381 -20.60 27.00 -11.98
N ALA A 382 -19.75 27.28 -12.97
CA ALA A 382 -19.01 28.53 -13.07
C ALA A 382 -19.94 29.74 -13.28
N ASP A 383 -21.00 29.59 -14.07
CA ASP A 383 -22.03 30.63 -14.24
C ASP A 383 -22.79 30.87 -12.94
N TRP A 384 -23.18 29.80 -12.23
CA TRP A 384 -23.82 29.88 -10.92
C TRP A 384 -22.97 30.62 -9.86
N VAL A 385 -21.65 30.36 -9.85
CA VAL A 385 -20.70 31.10 -8.99
C VAL A 385 -20.66 32.58 -9.35
N ARG A 386 -20.65 32.91 -10.65
CA ARG A 386 -20.57 34.30 -11.16
C ARG A 386 -21.81 35.11 -10.83
N GLU A 387 -22.98 34.48 -10.85
CA GLU A 387 -24.29 35.11 -10.60
C GLU A 387 -24.57 35.41 -9.11
N GLY A 388 -23.65 35.05 -8.22
CA GLY A 388 -23.59 35.59 -6.85
C GLY A 388 -24.06 34.64 -5.74
N ALA A 389 -24.41 33.39 -6.07
CA ALA A 389 -24.82 32.38 -5.08
C ALA A 389 -23.65 31.56 -4.48
N GLY A 390 -22.41 31.71 -4.99
CA GLY A 390 -21.34 30.73 -4.75
C GLY A 390 -19.89 31.25 -4.66
N ARG A 391 -19.62 32.43 -4.10
CA ARG A 391 -18.22 32.90 -3.96
C ARG A 391 -17.40 31.97 -3.08
N GLY A 392 -16.40 31.30 -3.65
CA GLY A 392 -15.53 30.37 -2.92
C GLY A 392 -15.82 28.88 -3.17
N LEU A 393 -16.72 28.54 -4.10
CA LEU A 393 -16.80 27.21 -4.69
C LEU A 393 -15.69 27.03 -5.74
N MET A 394 -14.89 25.98 -5.59
CA MET A 394 -13.90 25.54 -6.57
C MET A 394 -14.49 24.40 -7.39
N VAL A 395 -14.18 24.37 -8.69
CA VAL A 395 -14.64 23.34 -9.62
C VAL A 395 -13.45 22.91 -10.48
N SER A 396 -13.23 21.62 -10.63
CA SER A 396 -12.28 21.03 -11.57
C SER A 396 -13.01 20.15 -12.59
N VAL A 397 -12.52 20.16 -13.82
CA VAL A 397 -12.79 19.13 -14.83
C VAL A 397 -11.48 18.38 -15.01
N ASP A 398 -11.46 17.15 -14.55
CA ASP A 398 -10.29 16.29 -14.57
C ASP A 398 -10.48 15.26 -15.68
N ALA A 399 -9.99 15.59 -16.89
CA ALA A 399 -9.98 14.65 -18.00
C ALA A 399 -9.24 13.36 -17.60
N HIS A 400 -9.72 12.21 -18.07
CA HIS A 400 -9.08 10.92 -17.82
C HIS A 400 -7.78 10.75 -18.61
N THR A 401 -6.78 11.56 -18.29
CA THR A 401 -5.40 11.30 -18.66
C THR A 401 -4.88 10.11 -17.84
N ASP A 402 -3.82 9.44 -18.27
CA ASP A 402 -3.22 8.37 -17.47
C ASP A 402 -2.71 8.89 -16.12
N TYR A 403 -2.23 10.13 -16.11
CA TYR A 403 -1.93 10.88 -14.89
C TYR A 403 -3.11 10.94 -13.92
N HIS A 404 -4.28 11.43 -14.38
CA HIS A 404 -5.46 11.54 -13.53
C HIS A 404 -5.97 10.17 -13.08
N ARG A 405 -5.98 9.20 -13.99
CA ARG A 405 -6.45 7.83 -13.70
C ARG A 405 -5.63 7.16 -12.61
N PHE A 406 -4.29 7.32 -12.58
CA PHE A 406 -3.50 6.73 -11.49
C PHE A 406 -3.72 7.47 -10.17
N GLN A 407 -3.87 8.81 -10.18
CA GLN A 407 -4.17 9.57 -8.97
C GLN A 407 -5.50 9.11 -8.37
N ARG A 408 -6.53 8.98 -9.23
CA ARG A 408 -7.84 8.45 -8.85
C ARG A 408 -7.77 7.02 -8.31
N ALA A 409 -6.99 6.14 -8.96
CA ALA A 409 -6.78 4.78 -8.47
C ALA A 409 -6.05 4.73 -7.11
N GLY A 410 -5.25 5.77 -6.80
CA GLY A 410 -4.48 5.89 -5.57
C GLY A 410 -5.20 6.52 -4.38
N TRP A 411 -6.39 7.13 -4.54
CA TRP A 411 -7.09 7.85 -3.46
C TRP A 411 -7.34 7.02 -2.20
N GLY A 412 -7.54 5.71 -2.34
CA GLY A 412 -7.74 4.78 -1.22
C GLY A 412 -6.44 4.18 -0.67
N HIS A 413 -5.28 4.48 -1.26
CA HIS A 413 -4.01 3.91 -0.84
C HIS A 413 -3.27 4.88 0.11
N PRO A 414 -2.72 4.42 1.26
CA PRO A 414 -2.00 5.29 2.20
C PRO A 414 -0.88 6.11 1.58
N LEU A 415 -0.20 5.52 0.60
CA LEU A 415 0.93 6.13 -0.10
C LEU A 415 0.54 6.63 -1.50
N LEU A 416 -0.75 6.89 -1.73
CA LEU A 416 -1.30 7.42 -2.99
C LEU A 416 -0.85 6.64 -4.24
N ALA A 417 -0.70 5.32 -4.09
CA ALA A 417 -0.22 4.43 -5.13
C ALA A 417 -1.40 3.89 -5.95
N GLY A 418 -1.40 4.14 -7.25
CA GLY A 418 -2.46 3.73 -8.17
C GLY A 418 -1.91 3.00 -9.38
N VAL A 419 -2.50 1.85 -9.73
CA VAL A 419 -2.09 1.08 -10.93
C VAL A 419 -3.13 1.26 -12.02
N VAL A 420 -2.66 1.60 -13.22
CA VAL A 420 -3.48 1.77 -14.43
C VAL A 420 -2.90 0.95 -15.58
N GLU A 421 -3.71 0.74 -16.62
CA GLU A 421 -3.28 0.14 -17.88
C GLU A 421 -2.96 1.24 -18.89
N VAL A 422 -1.74 1.23 -19.42
CA VAL A 422 -1.24 2.13 -20.47
C VAL A 422 -0.58 1.26 -21.54
N GLY A 423 -1.03 1.35 -22.79
CA GLY A 423 -0.48 0.53 -23.88
C GLY A 423 -0.53 -0.99 -23.63
N GLY A 424 -1.51 -1.47 -22.85
CA GLY A 424 -1.63 -2.88 -22.45
C GLY A 424 -0.61 -3.32 -21.38
N CYS A 425 0.04 -2.37 -20.71
CA CYS A 425 0.97 -2.60 -19.62
C CYS A 425 0.44 -2.01 -18.32
N ARG A 426 0.68 -2.72 -17.21
CA ARG A 426 0.46 -2.21 -15.86
C ARG A 426 1.51 -1.17 -15.52
N VAL A 427 1.06 0.07 -15.37
CA VAL A 427 1.85 1.23 -14.94
C VAL A 427 1.41 1.63 -13.54
N LEU A 428 2.37 1.81 -12.65
CA LEU A 428 2.13 2.31 -11.29
C LEU A 428 2.44 3.79 -11.25
N GLY A 429 1.49 4.59 -10.79
CA GLY A 429 1.72 5.97 -10.37
C GLY A 429 1.80 6.07 -8.86
N LEU A 430 2.64 6.97 -8.37
CA LEU A 430 2.81 7.31 -6.96
C LEU A 430 2.52 8.80 -6.79
N GLY A 431 1.45 9.15 -6.12
CA GLY A 431 1.20 10.52 -5.67
C GLY A 431 2.06 10.88 -4.44
N TRP A 432 2.01 12.16 -4.06
CA TRP A 432 2.62 12.67 -2.83
C TRP A 432 1.63 13.59 -2.13
N ASP A 433 1.56 13.55 -0.81
CA ASP A 433 0.90 14.63 -0.08
C ASP A 433 1.84 15.84 -0.04
N GLY A 434 1.28 17.05 -0.06
CA GLY A 434 2.01 18.31 0.00
C GLY A 434 2.92 18.45 1.22
N GLY A 435 2.62 17.71 2.30
CA GLY A 435 3.42 17.65 3.53
C GLY A 435 4.67 16.77 3.42
N ASP A 436 4.66 15.72 2.60
CA ASP A 436 5.57 14.58 2.77
C ASP A 436 7.05 14.89 2.52
N HIS A 437 7.34 15.90 1.68
CA HIS A 437 8.71 16.19 1.24
C HIS A 437 9.06 17.69 1.16
N SER A 438 8.28 18.59 1.76
CA SER A 438 8.53 20.05 1.67
C SER A 438 8.72 20.54 0.22
N MET A 439 7.81 20.11 -0.66
CA MET A 439 7.99 20.28 -2.10
C MET A 439 8.14 21.76 -2.47
N ARG A 440 9.31 22.12 -3.00
CA ARG A 440 9.61 23.49 -3.42
C ARG A 440 9.08 23.71 -4.82
N HIS A 441 8.25 24.74 -4.99
CA HIS A 441 7.60 25.10 -6.26
C HIS A 441 8.52 25.32 -7.47
N ARG A 442 9.86 25.37 -7.29
CA ARG A 442 10.86 25.62 -8.33
C ARG A 442 11.79 24.42 -8.64
N GLY A 443 11.44 23.21 -8.17
CA GLY A 443 12.06 21.95 -8.58
C GLY A 443 13.16 21.46 -7.65
N GLU A 444 12.99 20.24 -7.12
CA GLU A 444 13.85 19.66 -6.08
C GLU A 444 15.32 19.54 -6.46
N ARG A 445 15.61 19.18 -7.73
CA ARG A 445 16.99 19.10 -8.23
C ARG A 445 17.74 20.43 -8.15
N ALA A 446 17.09 21.55 -8.45
CA ALA A 446 17.73 22.87 -8.38
C ALA A 446 18.12 23.26 -6.93
N TYR A 447 17.55 22.59 -5.93
CA TYR A 447 17.85 22.75 -4.51
C TYR A 447 18.66 21.59 -3.92
N GLY A 448 19.23 20.71 -4.77
CA GLY A 448 20.02 19.57 -4.32
C GLY A 448 19.21 18.45 -3.67
N GLN A 449 17.87 18.49 -3.73
CA GLN A 449 17.00 17.45 -3.23
C GLN A 449 16.83 16.35 -4.27
N VAL A 450 17.89 15.59 -4.45
CA VAL A 450 17.93 14.41 -5.32
C VAL A 450 18.42 13.22 -4.52
N TYR A 451 17.88 12.07 -4.86
CA TYR A 451 18.00 10.87 -4.06
C TYR A 451 18.51 9.72 -4.90
N PRO A 452 19.46 8.93 -4.36
CA PRO A 452 20.14 7.91 -5.13
C PRO A 452 19.17 6.77 -5.50
N VAL A 453 19.25 6.37 -6.76
CA VAL A 453 18.66 5.15 -7.28
C VAL A 453 19.78 4.14 -7.51
N THR A 454 19.64 2.96 -6.92
CA THR A 454 20.64 1.89 -6.95
C THR A 454 20.03 0.59 -7.45
N LEU A 455 20.88 -0.26 -8.02
CA LEU A 455 20.62 -1.68 -8.21
C LEU A 455 21.25 -2.44 -7.04
N GLU A 456 20.49 -3.31 -6.38
CA GLU A 456 20.96 -4.10 -5.22
C GLU A 456 20.60 -5.58 -5.32
N GLU A 457 21.42 -6.42 -4.70
CA GLU A 457 21.14 -7.85 -4.56
C GLU A 457 20.20 -8.09 -3.38
N ARG A 458 19.10 -8.80 -3.63
CA ARG A 458 18.21 -9.35 -2.60
C ARG A 458 17.92 -10.80 -2.91
N ALA A 459 18.40 -11.71 -2.05
CA ALA A 459 18.21 -13.16 -2.21
C ALA A 459 18.62 -13.69 -3.61
N GLY A 460 19.68 -13.14 -4.21
CA GLY A 460 20.18 -13.52 -5.53
C GLY A 460 19.45 -12.89 -6.72
N GLU A 461 18.46 -12.02 -6.48
CA GLU A 461 17.76 -11.26 -7.53
C GLU A 461 18.17 -9.79 -7.53
N ALA A 462 18.09 -9.15 -8.70
CA ALA A 462 18.30 -7.72 -8.86
C ALA A 462 17.04 -6.93 -8.45
N VAL A 463 17.24 -5.96 -7.57
CA VAL A 463 16.20 -5.05 -7.07
C VAL A 463 16.60 -3.61 -7.35
N LEU A 464 15.69 -2.84 -7.94
CA LEU A 464 15.82 -1.39 -8.05
C LEU A 464 15.41 -0.76 -6.71
N CYS A 465 16.30 0.02 -6.10
CA CYS A 465 16.05 0.74 -4.86
C CYS A 465 16.14 2.25 -5.10
N TRP A 466 15.13 3.01 -4.68
CA TRP A 466 15.20 4.47 -4.62
C TRP A 466 15.03 4.92 -3.18
N THR A 467 16.12 5.43 -2.59
CA THR A 467 16.20 5.72 -1.15
C THR A 467 16.02 7.21 -0.90
N ILE A 468 14.90 7.59 -0.29
CA ILE A 468 14.47 8.97 -0.04
C ILE A 468 14.50 9.18 1.47
N PRO A 469 15.61 9.69 2.06
CA PRO A 469 15.64 9.95 3.49
C PRO A 469 14.52 10.92 3.89
N PRO A 470 13.94 10.76 5.10
CA PRO A 470 12.97 11.71 5.62
C PRO A 470 13.56 13.11 5.67
N TYR A 471 12.72 14.12 5.49
CA TYR A 471 13.17 15.51 5.61
C TYR A 471 13.66 15.79 7.04
N GLU A 472 14.90 16.27 7.19
CA GLU A 472 15.43 16.72 8.48
C GLU A 472 15.22 18.24 8.63
N ALA A 473 14.33 18.62 9.54
CA ALA A 473 14.09 20.03 9.86
C ALA A 473 15.34 20.67 10.49
N GLY A 474 16.07 21.49 9.73
CA GLY A 474 17.27 22.19 10.18
C GLY A 474 18.53 21.92 9.37
N ALA A 475 18.47 21.07 8.34
CA ALA A 475 19.49 21.04 7.29
C ALA A 475 19.41 22.35 6.49
N GLU A 476 20.14 23.38 6.92
CA GLU A 476 20.37 24.57 6.12
C GLU A 476 21.01 24.16 4.79
N ALA A 477 20.37 24.56 3.69
CA ALA A 477 20.86 24.40 2.32
C ALA A 477 21.98 25.38 1.99
#